data_AF-A0A9X1KTK9-F1
#
_entry.id   AF-A0A9X1KTK9-F1
#
_cell.length_a   1.000
_cell.length_b   1.000
_cell.length_c   1.000
_cell.angle_alpha   90.00
_cell.angle_beta   90.00
_cell.angle_gamma   90.00
#
_symmetry.space_group_name_H-M   'P 1'
#
loop_
_entity.id
_entity.type
_entity.pdbx_description
1 polymer ?
#
loop_
_entity_poly.entity_id
_entity_poly.type
_entity_poly.pdbx_seq_one_letter_code
_entity_poly.pdbx_strand_id
1 'polypeptide(L)'
;MIQRIQTLFLTLALLLNIAFFFTPLFERVLEDPSGWFRSAILTAIGLAAIISAVSIFMYKNRIRQMRWVKNAMIFQLLASGTGVGVFFTLGRIGSHLMGEAVGLGLLFLAVLFQLMANASIKKDERLVKSIDRIR
;
A
#
# COMPACT_ATOMS: atom_id res chain seq x y z
N MET A 1 -4.24 -22.15 -9.42
CA MET A 1 -3.01 -22.07 -8.60
C MET A 1 -2.88 -20.67 -8.01
N ILE A 2 -3.49 -20.45 -6.83
CA ILE A 2 -3.57 -19.15 -6.12
C ILE A 2 -2.34 -18.87 -5.24
N GLN A 3 -1.47 -19.85 -5.03
CA GLN A 3 -0.29 -19.71 -4.19
C GLN A 3 0.93 -19.23 -4.99
N ARG A 4 0.90 -17.98 -5.43
CA ARG A 4 2.09 -17.27 -5.90
C ARG A 4 2.49 -16.27 -4.82
N ILE A 5 3.77 -16.14 -4.54
CA ILE A 5 4.28 -15.24 -3.49
C ILE A 5 3.80 -13.79 -3.63
N GLN A 6 3.48 -13.35 -4.85
CA GLN A 6 2.87 -12.05 -5.14
C GLN A 6 1.51 -11.83 -4.44
N THR A 7 0.66 -12.85 -4.31
CA THR A 7 -0.67 -12.71 -3.66
C THR A 7 -0.51 -12.55 -2.15
N LEU A 8 0.49 -13.20 -1.55
CA LEU A 8 0.85 -13.01 -0.16
C LEU A 8 1.26 -11.57 0.13
N PHE A 9 2.17 -11.00 -0.67
CA PHE A 9 2.60 -9.60 -0.48
C PHE A 9 1.45 -8.59 -0.66
N LEU A 10 0.59 -8.79 -1.66
CA LEU A 10 -0.58 -7.92 -1.84
C LEU A 10 -1.59 -8.05 -0.70
N THR A 11 -1.75 -9.25 -0.14
CA THR A 11 -2.61 -9.48 1.03
C THR A 11 -2.02 -8.83 2.28
N LEU A 12 -0.70 -8.92 2.49
CA LEU A 12 -0.03 -8.22 3.59
C LEU A 12 -0.19 -6.70 3.45
N ALA A 13 -0.03 -6.13 2.26
CA ALA A 13 -0.29 -4.71 2.02
C ALA A 13 -1.74 -4.31 2.35
N LEU A 14 -2.72 -5.16 2.06
CA LEU A 14 -4.12 -4.95 2.46
C LEU A 14 -4.30 -4.96 3.99
N LEU A 15 -3.70 -5.95 4.66
CA LEU A 15 -3.78 -6.06 6.12
C LEU A 15 -3.14 -4.86 6.82
N LEU A 16 -2.03 -4.34 6.31
CA LEU A 16 -1.41 -3.12 6.84
C LEU A 16 -2.27 -1.89 6.64
N ASN A 17 -2.92 -1.76 5.48
CA ASN A 17 -3.89 -0.67 5.25
C ASN A 17 -5.07 -0.76 6.22
N ILE A 18 -5.54 -1.97 6.55
CA ILE A 18 -6.58 -2.17 7.57
C ILE A 18 -6.03 -1.83 8.97
N ALA A 19 -4.83 -2.30 9.31
CA ALA A 19 -4.19 -2.04 10.59
C ALA A 19 -3.96 -0.54 10.85
N PHE A 20 -3.72 0.25 9.80
CA PHE A 20 -3.56 1.70 9.90
C PHE A 20 -4.75 2.40 10.58
N PHE A 21 -5.99 1.93 10.35
CA PHE A 21 -7.20 2.50 10.97
C PHE A 21 -7.24 2.36 12.50
N PHE A 22 -6.41 1.48 13.07
CA PHE A 22 -6.32 1.25 14.51
C PHE A 22 -5.11 1.96 15.13
N THR A 23 -4.49 2.91 14.42
CA THR A 23 -3.31 3.63 14.93
C THR A 23 -3.65 5.04 15.41
N PRO A 24 -2.90 5.58 16.39
CA PRO A 24 -3.04 6.96 16.82
C PRO A 24 -2.87 7.98 15.70
N LEU A 25 -2.14 7.64 14.63
CA LEU A 25 -2.05 8.50 13.45
C LEU A 25 -3.41 8.68 12.77
N PHE A 26 -4.24 7.63 12.72
CA PHE A 26 -5.60 7.75 12.17
C PHE A 26 -6.51 8.58 13.07
N GLU A 27 -6.34 8.53 14.40
CA GLU A 27 -7.06 9.41 15.31
C GLU A 27 -6.75 10.89 15.02
N ARG A 28 -5.48 11.23 14.75
CA ARG A 28 -5.09 12.59 14.30
C ARG A 28 -5.71 12.98 12.98
N VAL A 29 -5.83 12.04 12.05
CA VAL A 29 -6.53 12.26 10.78
C VAL A 29 -8.01 12.61 11.02
N LEU A 30 -8.65 12.01 12.03
CA LEU A 30 -10.05 12.32 12.36
C LEU A 30 -10.21 13.71 12.99
N GLU A 31 -9.21 14.17 13.74
CA GLU A 31 -9.15 15.48 14.38
C GLU A 31 -8.87 16.64 13.41
N ASP A 32 -8.64 16.37 12.11
CA ASP A 32 -8.37 17.37 11.07
C ASP A 32 -9.50 18.42 10.95
N PRO A 33 -9.27 19.70 11.33
CA PRO A 33 -10.32 20.72 11.38
C PRO A 33 -10.94 21.05 10.03
N SER A 34 -10.15 21.06 8.96
CA SER A 34 -10.61 21.38 7.60
C SER A 34 -10.97 20.15 6.78
N GLY A 35 -10.68 18.94 7.26
CA GLY A 35 -11.06 17.66 6.63
C GLY A 35 -10.36 17.31 5.31
N TRP A 36 -9.51 18.19 4.80
CA TRP A 36 -8.63 17.98 3.64
C TRP A 36 -7.64 16.82 3.81
N PHE A 37 -6.92 16.73 4.94
CA PHE A 37 -6.02 15.60 5.22
C PHE A 37 -6.82 14.31 5.36
N ARG A 38 -7.96 14.38 6.06
CA ARG A 38 -8.87 13.24 6.24
C ARG A 38 -9.36 12.66 4.92
N SER A 39 -9.87 13.51 4.05
CA SER A 39 -10.38 13.08 2.75
C SER A 39 -9.27 12.57 1.83
N ALA A 40 -8.10 13.23 1.80
CA ALA A 40 -6.97 12.82 0.99
C ALA A 40 -6.44 11.44 1.39
N ILE A 41 -6.17 11.20 2.67
CA ILE A 41 -5.58 9.93 3.13
C ILE A 41 -6.57 8.78 3.00
N LEU A 42 -7.85 8.97 3.34
CA LEU A 42 -8.88 7.94 3.21
C LEU A 42 -9.10 7.53 1.75
N THR A 43 -9.15 8.51 0.85
CA THR A 43 -9.30 8.24 -0.59
C THR A 43 -8.08 7.51 -1.14
N ALA A 44 -6.88 7.94 -0.76
CA ALA A 44 -5.63 7.33 -1.20
C ALA A 44 -5.49 5.88 -0.70
N ILE A 45 -5.72 5.63 0.59
CA ILE A 45 -5.69 4.28 1.19
C ILE A 45 -6.78 3.40 0.57
N GLY A 46 -8.00 3.92 0.43
CA GLY A 46 -9.12 3.17 -0.16
C GLY A 46 -8.83 2.74 -1.59
N LEU A 47 -8.33 3.64 -2.43
CA LEU A 47 -7.94 3.31 -3.80
C LEU A 47 -6.77 2.33 -3.84
N ALA A 48 -5.73 2.53 -3.03
CA ALA A 48 -4.59 1.62 -2.95
C ALA A 48 -5.03 0.20 -2.55
N ALA A 49 -5.91 0.08 -1.55
CA ALA A 49 -6.46 -1.18 -1.08
C ALA A 49 -7.32 -1.86 -2.15
N ILE A 50 -8.29 -1.16 -2.75
CA ILE A 50 -9.19 -1.72 -3.77
C ILE A 50 -8.39 -2.21 -4.97
N ILE A 51 -7.44 -1.41 -5.48
CA ILE A 51 -6.62 -1.78 -6.63
C ILE A 51 -5.72 -2.98 -6.28
N SER A 52 -5.16 -3.02 -5.07
CA SER A 52 -4.37 -4.17 -4.59
C SER A 52 -5.22 -5.44 -4.52
N ALA A 53 -6.44 -5.37 -3.95
CA ALA A 53 -7.37 -6.49 -3.88
C ALA A 53 -7.77 -7.01 -5.27
N VAL A 54 -8.12 -6.11 -6.18
CA VAL A 54 -8.44 -6.47 -7.57
C VAL A 54 -7.24 -7.12 -8.25
N SER A 55 -6.03 -6.62 -8.00
CA SER A 55 -4.80 -7.16 -8.61
C SER A 55 -4.49 -8.60 -8.19
N ILE A 56 -4.96 -9.06 -7.03
CA ILE A 56 -4.80 -10.47 -6.57
C ILE A 56 -5.50 -11.42 -7.56
N PHE A 57 -6.69 -11.06 -8.05
CA PHE A 57 -7.47 -11.87 -8.98
C PHE A 57 -6.99 -11.76 -10.43
N MET A 58 -6.14 -10.79 -10.76
CA MET A 58 -5.60 -10.57 -12.12
C MET A 58 -4.40 -11.48 -12.48
N TYR A 59 -4.20 -12.60 -11.78
CA TYR A 59 -3.05 -13.50 -11.93
C TYR A 59 -2.88 -14.12 -13.33
N LYS A 60 -3.93 -14.10 -14.16
CA LYS A 60 -3.90 -14.61 -15.54
C LYS A 60 -3.06 -13.73 -16.47
N ASN A 61 -3.08 -12.41 -16.29
CA ASN A 61 -2.36 -11.48 -17.15
C ASN A 61 -1.33 -10.70 -16.33
N ARG A 62 -0.12 -11.23 -16.26
CA ARG A 62 0.99 -10.71 -15.42
C ARG A 62 1.37 -9.27 -15.78
N ILE A 63 1.37 -8.93 -17.06
CA ILE A 63 1.66 -7.57 -17.54
C ILE A 63 0.59 -6.58 -17.06
N ARG A 64 -0.69 -6.96 -17.13
CA ARG A 64 -1.77 -6.16 -16.56
C ARG A 64 -1.62 -6.08 -15.04
N GLN A 65 -1.41 -7.21 -14.36
CA GLN A 65 -1.24 -7.26 -12.91
C GLN A 65 -0.16 -6.28 -12.42
N MET A 66 1.03 -6.26 -13.05
CA MET A 66 2.09 -5.29 -12.71
C MET A 66 1.64 -3.83 -12.84
N ARG A 67 0.89 -3.47 -13.88
CA ARG A 67 0.37 -2.10 -14.04
C ARG A 67 -0.59 -1.72 -12.93
N TRP A 68 -1.48 -2.63 -12.54
CA TRP A 68 -2.42 -2.40 -11.45
C TRP A 68 -1.70 -2.25 -10.11
N VAL A 69 -0.70 -3.10 -9.81
CA VAL A 69 0.11 -2.97 -8.59
C VAL A 69 0.88 -1.64 -8.56
N LYS A 70 1.43 -1.19 -9.70
CA LYS A 70 2.07 0.14 -9.78
C LYS A 70 1.10 1.28 -9.52
N ASN A 71 -0.14 1.20 -10.05
CA ASN A 71 -1.16 2.20 -9.77
C ASN A 71 -1.54 2.22 -8.29
N ALA A 72 -1.70 1.05 -7.66
CA ALA A 72 -1.94 0.95 -6.22
C ALA A 72 -0.82 1.61 -5.41
N MET A 73 0.42 1.42 -5.85
CA MET A 73 1.61 1.99 -5.21
C MET A 73 1.66 3.52 -5.27
N ILE A 74 1.18 4.13 -6.36
CA ILE A 74 1.08 5.60 -6.44
C ILE A 74 0.11 6.12 -5.38
N PHE A 75 -1.07 5.50 -5.23
CA PHE A 75 -2.03 5.86 -4.20
C PHE A 75 -1.50 5.58 -2.79
N GLN A 76 -0.76 4.49 -2.60
CA GLN A 76 -0.12 4.18 -1.31
C GLN A 76 0.96 5.20 -0.94
N LEU A 77 1.75 5.67 -1.92
CA LEU A 77 2.72 6.75 -1.72
C LEU A 77 2.03 8.07 -1.38
N LEU A 78 0.92 8.38 -2.05
CA LEU A 78 0.10 9.55 -1.71
C LEU A 78 -0.40 9.46 -0.26
N ALA A 79 -0.97 8.31 0.14
CA ALA A 79 -1.39 8.07 1.52
C ALA A 79 -0.25 8.23 2.52
N SER A 80 0.94 7.69 2.21
CA SER A 80 2.12 7.81 3.06
C SER A 80 2.58 9.27 3.19
N GLY A 81 2.59 10.01 2.08
CA GLY A 81 2.94 11.44 2.07
C GLY A 81 1.94 12.30 2.86
N THR A 82 0.64 12.03 2.71
CA THR A 82 -0.40 12.69 3.51
C THR A 82 -0.26 12.33 5.00
N GLY A 83 0.05 11.08 5.31
CA GLY A 83 0.34 10.63 6.68
C GLY A 83 1.52 11.38 7.29
N VAL A 84 2.60 11.58 6.54
CA VAL A 84 3.75 12.41 6.96
C VAL A 84 3.31 13.85 7.21
N GLY A 85 2.47 14.41 6.33
CA GLY A 85 1.87 15.72 6.54
C GLY A 85 1.14 15.82 7.87
N VAL A 86 0.22 14.90 8.15
CA VAL A 86 -0.53 14.81 9.41
C VAL A 86 0.41 14.70 10.61
N PHE A 87 1.44 13.85 10.52
CA PHE A 87 2.41 13.65 11.60
C PHE A 87 3.13 14.95 11.99
N PHE A 88 3.50 15.78 11.00
CA PHE A 88 4.21 17.04 11.27
C PHE A 88 3.28 18.23 11.61
N THR A 89 2.05 18.26 11.08
CA THR A 89 1.15 19.42 11.22
C THR A 89 0.15 19.26 12.36
N LEU A 90 -0.32 18.04 12.60
CA LEU A 90 -1.32 17.71 13.61
C LEU A 90 -0.70 16.94 14.79
N GLY A 91 0.52 16.42 14.64
CA GLY A 91 1.30 15.86 15.74
C GLY A 91 1.70 16.96 16.72
N ARG A 92 1.24 16.86 17.97
CA ARG A 92 1.79 17.69 19.05
C ARG A 92 3.22 17.21 19.31
N ILE A 93 4.22 18.04 19.04
CA ILE A 93 5.62 17.75 19.36
C ILE A 93 5.69 17.49 20.89
N GLY A 94 5.86 16.23 21.28
CA GLY A 94 5.77 15.77 22.67
C GLY A 94 6.21 14.31 22.86
N SER A 95 6.19 13.81 24.10
CA SER A 95 6.76 12.52 24.52
C SER A 95 6.03 11.26 24.03
N HIS A 96 4.87 11.40 23.36
CA HIS A 96 4.00 10.27 22.97
C HIS A 96 3.79 10.14 21.45
N LEU A 97 4.84 10.40 20.65
CA LEU A 97 4.79 10.26 19.18
C LEU A 97 4.93 8.81 18.67
N MET A 98 5.25 7.84 19.54
CA MET A 98 5.49 6.46 19.11
C MET A 98 4.29 5.84 18.39
N GLY A 99 3.06 6.08 18.85
CA GLY A 99 1.86 5.55 18.21
C GLY A 99 1.62 6.10 16.80
N GLU A 100 1.89 7.39 16.61
CA GLU A 100 1.77 8.06 15.31
C GLU A 100 2.88 7.59 14.34
N ALA A 101 4.10 7.38 14.86
CA ALA A 101 5.22 6.82 14.11
C ALA A 101 4.96 5.37 13.65
N VAL A 102 4.27 4.56 14.47
CA VAL A 102 3.82 3.22 14.07
C VAL A 102 2.84 3.31 12.90
N GLY A 103 1.87 4.24 12.96
CA GLY A 103 0.94 4.49 11.86
C GLY A 103 1.66 4.82 10.54
N LEU A 104 2.65 5.72 10.58
CA LEU A 104 3.50 6.01 9.43
C LEU A 104 4.23 4.76 8.93
N GLY A 105 4.84 4.01 9.85
CA GLY A 105 5.56 2.77 9.55
C GLY A 105 4.69 1.77 8.79
N LEU A 106 3.41 1.61 9.17
CA LEU A 106 2.48 0.73 8.46
C LEU A 106 2.23 1.17 7.02
N LEU A 107 2.06 2.48 6.77
CA LEU A 107 1.84 3.02 5.43
C LEU A 107 3.05 2.77 4.52
N PHE A 108 4.27 3.02 5.01
CA PHE A 108 5.50 2.74 4.27
C PHE A 108 5.73 1.24 4.07
N LEU A 109 5.44 0.43 5.09
CA LEU A 109 5.57 -1.02 4.98
C LEU A 109 4.60 -1.61 3.95
N ALA A 110 3.41 -1.02 3.78
CA ALA A 110 2.49 -1.39 2.72
C ALA A 110 3.05 -1.08 1.32
N VAL A 111 3.75 0.05 1.14
CA VAL A 111 4.48 0.36 -0.11
C VAL A 111 5.56 -0.69 -0.36
N LEU A 112 6.33 -1.08 0.66
CA LEU A 112 7.36 -2.10 0.54
C LEU A 112 6.79 -3.44 0.08
N PHE A 113 5.66 -3.88 0.63
CA PHE A 113 5.01 -5.11 0.17
C PHE A 113 4.47 -5.01 -1.26
N GLN A 114 3.92 -3.86 -1.68
CA GLN A 114 3.53 -3.66 -3.08
C GLN A 114 4.74 -3.69 -4.03
N LEU A 115 5.90 -3.15 -3.62
CA LEU A 115 7.16 -3.26 -4.36
C LEU A 115 7.61 -4.71 -4.50
N MET A 116 7.59 -5.49 -3.42
CA MET A 116 7.92 -6.91 -3.43
C MET A 116 6.96 -7.74 -4.28
N ALA A 117 5.66 -7.43 -4.25
CA ALA A 117 4.67 -8.03 -5.12
C ALA A 117 4.99 -7.77 -6.60
N ASN A 118 5.24 -6.52 -6.97
CA ASN A 118 5.58 -6.16 -8.34
C ASN A 118 6.90 -6.81 -8.81
N ALA A 119 7.92 -6.86 -7.95
CA ALA A 119 9.18 -7.54 -8.25
C ALA A 119 8.97 -9.05 -8.49
N SER A 120 8.11 -9.68 -7.69
CA SER A 120 7.76 -11.11 -7.83
C SER A 120 7.01 -11.38 -9.14
N ILE A 121 6.02 -10.55 -9.50
CA ILE A 121 5.30 -10.69 -10.77
C ILE A 121 6.27 -10.54 -11.96
N LYS A 122 7.21 -9.58 -11.88
CA LYS A 122 8.22 -9.36 -12.92
C LYS A 122 9.17 -10.55 -13.07
N LYS A 123 9.57 -11.18 -11.96
CA LYS A 123 10.41 -12.39 -11.97
C LYS A 123 9.67 -13.54 -12.65
N ASP A 124 8.40 -13.74 -12.31
CA ASP A 124 7.59 -14.78 -12.92
C ASP A 124 7.40 -14.56 -14.43
N GLU A 125 7.14 -13.33 -14.85
CA GLU A 125 7.00 -12.98 -16.27
C GLU A 125 8.28 -13.27 -17.06
N ARG A 126 9.45 -12.97 -16.47
CA ARG A 126 10.76 -13.26 -17.09
C ARG A 126 10.99 -14.76 -17.25
N LEU A 127 10.59 -15.56 -16.25
CA LEU A 127 10.72 -17.01 -16.29
C LEU A 127 9.88 -17.63 -17.41
N VAL A 128 8.64 -17.18 -17.56
CA VAL A 128 7.77 -17.62 -18.66
C VAL A 128 8.40 -17.28 -20.02
N LYS A 129 8.85 -16.02 -20.20
CA LYS A 129 9.49 -15.58 -21.43
C LYS A 129 10.80 -16.30 -21.75
N SER A 130 11.57 -16.72 -20.75
CA SER A 130 12.80 -17.48 -20.99
C SER A 130 12.51 -18.90 -21.47
N ILE A 131 11.43 -19.53 -20.98
CA ILE A 131 11.02 -20.87 -21.42
C ILE A 131 10.50 -20.82 -22.86
N ASP A 132 9.71 -19.80 -23.20
CA ASP A 132 9.18 -19.63 -24.56
C ASP A 132 10.27 -19.37 -25.61
N ARG A 133 11.48 -18.93 -25.21
CA ARG A 133 12.61 -18.73 -26.13
C ARG A 133 13.39 -20.01 -26.46
N ILE A 134 13.22 -21.06 -25.66
CA ILE A 134 13.94 -22.34 -25.82
C ILE A 134 13.12 -23.34 -26.65
N ARG A 135 11.80 -23.19 -26.65
CA ARG A 135 10.89 -23.92 -27.54
C ARG A 135 10.91 -23.34 -28.94
#